data_AF-A0A2H4S600-F1
#
_entry.id   AF-A0A2H4S600-F1
#
_cell.length_a   1.000
_cell.length_b   1.000
_cell.length_c   1.000
_cell.angle_alpha   90.00
_cell.angle_beta   90.00
_cell.angle_gamma   90.00
#
_symmetry.space_group_name_H-M   'P 1'
#
loop_
_entity.id
_entity.type
_entity.pdbx_description
1 polymer ?
#
loop_
_entity_poly.entity_id
_entity_poly.type
_entity_poly.pdbx_seq_one_letter_code
_entity_poly.pdbx_strand_id
1 'polypeptide(L)'
;MRSSIVLAASAASLVSANNKCKVPSVDVPACPAWGTVRYNSSVPDRDAFPATQVDLCYTDTELAITFTARNETNFYFDPKQGTNGDIWEYEVMEAFIHKGTDDPQTYLEFEVSPNNVTYQAFVYNPSKNRAAGAPFDHAFISDPAADGFSAKTTLDRAKQTWVSAVKIPLGLFNVDKGKAKGTKWRMNFFRTVVSPQTYPDQGLGAWSVPDKASFHISKFFGNVNFV
;
A
#
# COMPACT_ATOMS: atom_id res chain seq x y z
N MET A 1 -27.45 63.61 -14.75
CA MET A 1 -27.57 62.22 -15.28
C MET A 1 -26.36 61.43 -14.80
N ARG A 2 -26.54 60.48 -13.88
CA ARG A 2 -25.49 59.56 -13.42
C ARG A 2 -25.81 58.19 -14.01
N SER A 3 -25.00 57.71 -14.96
CA SER A 3 -25.12 56.36 -15.51
C SER A 3 -24.35 55.39 -14.62
N SER A 4 -25.06 54.44 -14.03
CA SER A 4 -24.48 53.29 -13.33
C SER A 4 -24.27 52.17 -14.34
N ILE A 5 -23.02 51.74 -14.54
CA ILE A 5 -22.69 50.54 -15.31
C ILE A 5 -22.74 49.35 -14.37
N VAL A 6 -23.67 48.43 -14.61
CA VAL A 6 -23.75 47.13 -13.94
C VAL A 6 -22.91 46.14 -14.74
N LEU A 7 -21.77 45.70 -14.20
CA LEU A 7 -21.02 44.57 -14.73
C LEU A 7 -21.62 43.28 -14.19
N ALA A 8 -22.26 42.51 -15.08
CA ALA A 8 -22.67 41.14 -14.79
C ALA A 8 -21.45 40.21 -14.89
N ALA A 9 -21.03 39.66 -13.76
CA ALA A 9 -20.01 38.60 -13.72
C ALA A 9 -20.68 37.25 -14.02
N SER A 10 -20.45 36.72 -15.21
CA SER A 10 -20.83 35.35 -15.58
C SER A 10 -19.86 34.35 -14.94
N ALA A 11 -20.33 33.64 -13.92
CA ALA A 11 -19.59 32.54 -13.30
C ALA A 11 -19.55 31.34 -14.28
N ALA A 12 -18.37 31.05 -14.83
CA ALA A 12 -18.13 29.83 -15.58
C ALA A 12 -17.92 28.68 -14.60
N SER A 13 -18.92 27.81 -14.47
CA SER A 13 -18.86 26.57 -13.71
C SER A 13 -17.89 25.59 -14.39
N LEU A 14 -16.69 25.43 -13.83
CA LEU A 14 -15.79 24.34 -14.22
C LEU A 14 -16.37 23.03 -13.69
N VAL A 15 -17.05 22.30 -14.56
CA VAL A 15 -17.42 20.90 -14.31
C VAL A 15 -16.12 20.11 -14.29
N SER A 16 -15.66 19.76 -13.08
CA SER A 16 -14.53 18.84 -12.91
C SER A 16 -14.95 17.47 -13.44
N ALA A 17 -14.46 17.13 -14.64
CA ALA A 17 -14.57 15.79 -15.18
C ALA A 17 -13.80 14.86 -14.24
N ASN A 18 -14.56 14.10 -13.45
CA ASN A 18 -14.06 13.16 -12.47
C ASN A 18 -13.44 11.95 -13.18
N ASN A 19 -12.26 12.14 -13.79
CA ASN A 19 -11.47 11.09 -14.44
C ASN A 19 -10.93 10.15 -13.36
N LYS A 20 -11.78 9.23 -12.89
CA LYS A 20 -11.35 8.16 -11.99
C LYS A 20 -10.28 7.35 -12.71
N CYS A 21 -9.07 7.30 -12.14
CA CYS A 21 -8.01 6.42 -12.65
C CYS A 21 -8.55 4.99 -12.74
N LYS A 22 -8.32 4.32 -13.88
CA LYS A 22 -8.64 2.89 -14.01
C LYS A 22 -7.64 2.11 -13.16
N VAL A 23 -8.12 1.59 -12.03
CA VAL A 23 -7.33 0.80 -11.08
C VAL A 23 -7.77 -0.67 -11.11
N PRO A 24 -6.89 -1.63 -10.80
CA PRO A 24 -7.24 -3.04 -10.76
C PRO A 24 -8.19 -3.35 -9.59
N SER A 25 -8.76 -4.56 -9.59
CA SER A 25 -9.60 -5.04 -8.50
C SER A 25 -9.32 -6.51 -8.20
N VAL A 26 -9.55 -6.91 -6.96
CA VAL A 26 -9.51 -8.30 -6.50
C VAL A 26 -10.63 -8.54 -5.50
N ASP A 27 -11.29 -9.69 -5.64
CA ASP A 27 -12.22 -10.19 -4.64
C ASP A 27 -11.46 -11.11 -3.67
N VAL A 28 -11.64 -10.86 -2.39
CA VAL A 28 -10.93 -11.50 -1.29
C VAL A 28 -11.97 -12.28 -0.48
N PRO A 29 -11.96 -13.62 -0.53
CA PRO A 29 -12.90 -14.43 0.24
C PRO A 29 -12.46 -14.58 1.70
N ALA A 30 -13.33 -15.17 2.52
CA ALA A 30 -12.93 -15.66 3.84
C ALA A 30 -11.88 -16.79 3.71
N CYS A 31 -10.95 -16.85 4.66
CA CYS A 31 -9.96 -17.92 4.73
C CYS A 31 -10.66 -19.31 4.88
N PRO A 32 -10.11 -20.40 4.31
CA PRO A 32 -8.76 -20.55 3.73
C PRO A 32 -8.69 -20.33 2.21
N ALA A 33 -9.75 -19.84 1.57
CA ALA A 33 -9.66 -19.42 0.17
C ALA A 33 -8.92 -18.08 0.08
N TRP A 34 -8.32 -17.77 -1.08
CA TRP A 34 -7.54 -16.55 -1.27
C TRP A 34 -7.96 -15.80 -2.52
N GLY A 35 -7.97 -14.48 -2.44
CA GLY A 35 -7.86 -13.59 -3.59
C GLY A 35 -6.38 -13.36 -3.88
N THR A 36 -5.97 -13.48 -5.14
CA THR A 36 -4.55 -13.38 -5.52
C THR A 36 -4.31 -12.16 -6.41
N VAL A 37 -3.33 -11.35 -6.02
CA VAL A 37 -2.76 -10.26 -6.79
C VAL A 37 -1.39 -10.67 -7.31
N ARG A 38 -1.07 -10.33 -8.56
CA ARG A 38 0.24 -10.54 -9.17
C ARG A 38 0.67 -9.28 -9.92
N TYR A 39 1.94 -8.92 -9.81
CA TYR A 39 2.50 -7.79 -10.55
C TYR A 39 4.01 -7.96 -10.77
N ASN A 40 4.50 -7.27 -11.80
CA ASN A 40 5.88 -7.35 -12.28
C ASN A 40 6.23 -6.10 -13.13
N SER A 41 5.63 -4.96 -12.82
CA SER A 41 5.86 -3.68 -13.50
C SER A 41 6.50 -2.67 -12.56
N SER A 42 7.47 -1.92 -13.06
CA SER A 42 8.12 -0.83 -12.33
C SER A 42 7.21 0.39 -12.18
N VAL A 43 7.55 1.25 -11.22
CA VAL A 43 6.94 2.56 -11.01
C VAL A 43 7.95 3.66 -11.40
N PRO A 44 7.54 4.70 -12.16
CA PRO A 44 6.25 4.89 -12.81
C PRO A 44 6.17 4.29 -14.22
N ASP A 45 7.31 3.89 -14.79
CA ASP A 45 7.49 3.67 -16.22
C ASP A 45 6.88 2.36 -16.73
N ARG A 46 6.52 1.43 -15.83
CA ARG A 46 5.93 0.11 -16.14
C ARG A 46 6.87 -0.82 -16.92
N ASP A 47 8.18 -0.61 -16.77
CA ASP A 47 9.19 -1.55 -17.25
C ASP A 47 9.12 -2.88 -16.50
N ALA A 48 9.87 -3.88 -16.97
CA ALA A 48 9.96 -5.17 -16.29
C ALA A 48 10.51 -5.01 -14.86
N PHE A 49 9.84 -5.65 -13.90
CA PHE A 49 10.20 -5.65 -12.49
C PHE A 49 10.11 -7.08 -11.91
N PRO A 50 10.91 -7.44 -10.88
CA PRO A 50 10.85 -8.76 -10.26
C PRO A 50 9.44 -9.20 -9.85
N ALA A 51 9.08 -10.43 -10.24
CA ALA A 51 7.72 -10.92 -10.09
C ALA A 51 7.30 -10.98 -8.61
N THR A 52 6.10 -10.46 -8.34
CA THR A 52 5.57 -10.35 -6.99
C THR A 52 4.13 -10.87 -6.96
N GLN A 53 3.79 -11.55 -5.86
CA GLN A 53 2.43 -12.03 -5.59
C GLN A 53 2.02 -11.64 -4.17
N VAL A 54 0.73 -11.32 -4.02
CA VAL A 54 0.08 -11.09 -2.73
C VAL A 54 -1.19 -11.91 -2.70
N ASP A 55 -1.29 -12.84 -1.75
CA ASP A 55 -2.52 -13.59 -1.48
C ASP A 55 -3.22 -13.01 -0.27
N LEU A 56 -4.52 -12.79 -0.36
CA LEU A 56 -5.33 -12.18 0.68
C LEU A 56 -6.52 -13.06 1.04
N CYS A 57 -6.82 -13.14 2.32
CA CYS A 57 -8.09 -13.64 2.84
C CYS A 57 -8.44 -12.92 4.15
N TYR A 58 -9.68 -13.02 4.60
CA TYR A 58 -10.08 -12.47 5.90
C TYR A 58 -10.64 -13.54 6.84
N THR A 59 -10.48 -13.32 8.14
CA THR A 59 -11.13 -14.07 9.20
C THR A 59 -12.18 -13.20 9.89
N ASP A 60 -12.73 -13.65 11.01
CA ASP A 60 -13.61 -12.83 11.84
C ASP A 60 -12.92 -11.57 12.39
N THR A 61 -11.61 -11.58 12.54
CA THR A 61 -10.86 -10.51 13.25
C THR A 61 -9.63 -10.00 12.51
N GLU A 62 -9.17 -10.70 11.48
CA GLU A 62 -7.88 -10.42 10.84
C GLU A 62 -8.01 -10.35 9.31
N LEU A 63 -7.25 -9.44 8.70
CA LEU A 63 -6.84 -9.53 7.30
C LEU A 63 -5.54 -10.33 7.27
N ALA A 64 -5.56 -11.48 6.59
CA ALA A 64 -4.38 -12.29 6.35
C ALA A 64 -3.80 -11.96 4.97
N ILE A 65 -2.51 -11.66 4.93
CA ILE A 65 -1.77 -11.30 3.71
C ILE A 65 -0.56 -12.23 3.62
N THR A 66 -0.37 -12.88 2.48
CA THR A 66 0.88 -13.59 2.16
C THR A 66 1.58 -12.88 1.02
N PHE A 67 2.71 -12.27 1.35
CA PHE A 67 3.62 -11.67 0.39
C PHE A 67 4.57 -12.74 -0.16
N THR A 68 4.74 -12.79 -1.48
CA THR A 68 5.72 -13.67 -2.14
C THR A 68 6.55 -12.86 -3.13
N ALA A 69 7.81 -12.61 -2.76
CA ALA A 69 8.83 -12.03 -3.60
C ALA A 69 9.51 -13.12 -4.42
N ARG A 70 9.50 -13.00 -5.75
CA ARG A 70 10.27 -13.88 -6.64
C ARG A 70 11.38 -13.11 -7.34
N ASN A 71 12.32 -13.85 -7.91
CA ASN A 71 13.50 -13.30 -8.55
C ASN A 71 14.27 -12.36 -7.61
N GLU A 72 14.28 -12.68 -6.32
CA GLU A 72 15.08 -11.97 -5.32
C GLU A 72 16.52 -12.47 -5.34
N THR A 73 17.45 -11.56 -5.63
CA THR A 73 18.88 -11.87 -5.70
C THR A 73 19.65 -11.33 -4.52
N ASN A 74 19.20 -10.25 -3.89
CA ASN A 74 19.99 -9.52 -2.90
C ASN A 74 19.60 -9.90 -1.49
N PHE A 75 18.29 -9.94 -1.20
CA PHE A 75 17.77 -10.08 0.16
C PHE A 75 18.41 -9.04 1.09
N TYR A 76 18.45 -7.79 0.62
CA TYR A 76 19.24 -6.72 1.23
C TYR A 76 18.41 -5.98 2.28
N PHE A 77 18.96 -5.88 3.50
CA PHE A 77 18.35 -5.23 4.67
C PHE A 77 19.46 -4.80 5.64
N ASP A 78 19.20 -3.84 6.53
CA ASP A 78 20.08 -3.55 7.67
C ASP A 78 19.76 -4.48 8.86
N PRO A 79 20.69 -5.35 9.29
CA PRO A 79 20.47 -6.24 10.43
C PRO A 79 20.29 -5.53 11.77
N LYS A 80 20.57 -4.23 11.87
CA LYS A 80 20.39 -3.43 13.09
C LYS A 80 19.00 -2.80 13.21
N GLN A 81 18.21 -2.79 12.13
CA GLN A 81 16.87 -2.21 12.16
C GLN A 81 15.92 -3.05 13.01
N GLY A 82 15.12 -2.36 13.83
CA GLY A 82 14.03 -2.93 14.59
C GLY A 82 12.67 -2.53 14.00
N THR A 83 11.60 -3.03 14.63
CA THR A 83 10.22 -2.66 14.27
C THR A 83 10.05 -1.15 14.20
N ASN A 84 9.34 -0.66 13.17
CA ASN A 84 9.11 0.76 12.88
C ASN A 84 10.37 1.58 12.57
N GLY A 85 11.52 0.95 12.33
CA GLY A 85 12.67 1.62 11.71
C GLY A 85 12.45 1.90 10.22
N ASP A 86 13.39 2.63 9.62
CA ASP A 86 13.33 3.09 8.22
C ASP A 86 13.62 1.96 7.21
N ILE A 87 12.86 0.86 7.30
CA ILE A 87 13.11 -0.36 6.53
C ILE A 87 12.83 -0.17 5.03
N TRP A 88 12.01 0.81 4.65
CA TRP A 88 11.76 1.21 3.25
C TRP A 88 13.02 1.62 2.48
N GLU A 89 14.13 1.94 3.16
CA GLU A 89 15.43 2.23 2.51
C GLU A 89 16.07 1.00 1.86
N TYR A 90 15.59 -0.20 2.17
CA TYR A 90 16.12 -1.49 1.71
C TYR A 90 15.09 -2.26 0.88
N GLU A 91 15.20 -3.59 0.82
CA GLU A 91 14.16 -4.44 0.25
C GLU A 91 13.00 -4.61 1.23
N VAL A 92 11.80 -4.23 0.79
CA VAL A 92 10.56 -4.39 1.53
C VAL A 92 9.41 -4.79 0.61
N MET A 93 8.39 -5.39 1.20
CA MET A 93 7.07 -5.48 0.61
C MET A 93 6.08 -4.72 1.46
N GLU A 94 5.19 -3.98 0.80
CA GLU A 94 4.32 -3.02 1.46
C GLU A 94 2.85 -3.28 1.09
N ALA A 95 1.96 -3.01 2.03
CA ALA A 95 0.52 -2.90 1.81
C ALA A 95 0.01 -1.57 2.36
N PHE A 96 -0.61 -0.78 1.49
CA PHE A 96 -1.30 0.45 1.86
C PHE A 96 -2.79 0.15 1.89
N ILE A 97 -3.46 0.38 3.02
CA ILE A 97 -4.79 -0.17 3.30
C ILE A 97 -5.73 0.91 3.82
N HIS A 98 -6.85 1.09 3.13
CA HIS A 98 -7.94 1.95 3.55
C HIS A 98 -9.30 1.24 3.39
N LYS A 99 -10.11 1.25 4.44
CA LYS A 99 -11.50 0.77 4.38
C LYS A 99 -12.41 1.88 3.86
N GLY A 100 -12.98 1.67 2.68
CA GLY A 100 -13.83 2.64 2.00
C GLY A 100 -13.65 2.56 0.48
N THR A 101 -14.40 3.40 -0.23
CA THR A 101 -14.29 3.54 -1.69
C THR A 101 -13.66 4.86 -2.11
N ASP A 102 -13.55 5.80 -1.18
CA ASP A 102 -13.02 7.13 -1.43
C ASP A 102 -11.51 7.10 -1.64
N ASP A 103 -10.98 8.12 -2.31
CA ASP A 103 -9.55 8.34 -2.42
C ASP A 103 -8.99 8.85 -1.07
N PRO A 104 -8.26 8.02 -0.30
CA PRO A 104 -8.01 8.29 1.11
C PRO A 104 -6.94 9.36 1.35
N GLN A 105 -7.16 10.20 2.37
CA GLN A 105 -6.10 11.03 2.97
C GLN A 105 -5.39 10.31 4.11
N THR A 106 -6.04 9.31 4.71
CA THR A 106 -5.48 8.47 5.77
C THR A 106 -5.63 6.99 5.46
N TYR A 107 -4.58 6.24 5.72
CA TYR A 107 -4.51 4.80 5.45
C TYR A 107 -3.43 4.17 6.33
N LEU A 108 -3.57 2.87 6.57
CA LEU A 108 -2.49 2.09 7.18
C LEU A 108 -1.43 1.81 6.12
N GLU A 109 -0.18 2.06 6.46
CA GLU A 109 1.01 1.58 5.77
C GLU A 109 1.59 0.43 6.60
N PHE A 110 1.67 -0.76 6.00
CA PHE A 110 2.34 -1.92 6.57
C PHE A 110 3.49 -2.30 5.65
N GLU A 111 4.67 -2.52 6.21
CA GLU A 111 5.82 -3.02 5.48
C GLU A 111 6.45 -4.22 6.20
N VAL A 112 7.10 -5.09 5.44
CA VAL A 112 7.91 -6.19 5.94
C VAL A 112 9.17 -6.36 5.11
N SER A 113 10.30 -6.53 5.79
CA SER A 113 11.61 -6.78 5.18
C SER A 113 11.95 -8.28 5.14
N PRO A 114 12.94 -8.70 4.32
CA PRO A 114 13.37 -10.10 4.23
C PRO A 114 13.82 -10.72 5.56
N ASN A 115 14.31 -9.92 6.52
CA ASN A 115 14.70 -10.38 7.87
C ASN A 115 13.55 -10.38 8.90
N ASN A 116 12.29 -10.29 8.44
CA ASN A 116 11.09 -10.29 9.29
C ASN A 116 10.96 -9.07 10.21
N VAL A 117 11.61 -7.95 9.88
CA VAL A 117 11.37 -6.66 10.53
C VAL A 117 10.18 -6.00 9.85
N THR A 118 9.39 -5.27 10.61
CA THR A 118 8.12 -4.75 10.11
C THR A 118 7.92 -3.28 10.50
N TYR A 119 7.21 -2.53 9.65
CA TYR A 119 6.79 -1.15 9.89
C TYR A 119 5.26 -1.08 9.85
N GLN A 120 4.64 -0.36 10.79
CA GLN A 120 3.19 -0.10 10.79
C GLN A 120 2.89 1.32 11.26
N ALA A 121 2.32 2.12 10.37
CA ALA A 121 1.86 3.44 10.73
C ALA A 121 0.58 3.84 10.01
N PHE A 122 -0.25 4.64 10.66
CA PHE A 122 -1.30 5.38 9.99
C PHE A 122 -0.71 6.64 9.36
N VAL A 123 -0.70 6.68 8.04
CA VAL A 123 -0.23 7.83 7.26
C VAL A 123 -1.31 8.89 7.20
N TYR A 124 -0.93 10.16 7.34
CA TYR A 124 -1.73 11.33 6.99
C TYR A 124 -1.11 12.05 5.79
N ASN A 125 -1.79 11.96 4.64
CA ASN A 125 -1.40 12.57 3.37
C ASN A 125 -2.57 13.38 2.79
N PRO A 126 -2.85 14.58 3.32
CA PRO A 126 -3.98 15.41 2.86
C PRO A 126 -3.89 15.79 1.38
N SER A 127 -2.68 15.85 0.82
CA SER A 127 -2.45 16.13 -0.61
C SER A 127 -2.85 14.97 -1.53
N LYS A 128 -2.95 13.74 -1.00
CA LYS A 128 -3.23 12.49 -1.72
C LYS A 128 -2.20 12.09 -2.78
N ASN A 129 -1.15 12.88 -2.98
CA ASN A 129 -0.17 12.69 -4.05
C ASN A 129 1.27 13.01 -3.62
N ARG A 130 1.53 13.09 -2.31
CA ARG A 130 2.82 13.46 -1.71
C ARG A 130 3.37 14.76 -2.33
N ALA A 131 2.53 15.78 -2.44
CA ALA A 131 2.95 17.07 -2.98
C ALA A 131 4.08 17.68 -2.15
N ALA A 132 5.12 18.19 -2.82
CA ALA A 132 6.23 18.86 -2.16
C ALA A 132 5.74 20.06 -1.33
N GLY A 133 6.19 20.14 -0.07
CA GLY A 133 5.79 21.19 0.88
C GLY A 133 4.38 21.04 1.47
N ALA A 134 3.60 20.03 1.06
CA ALA A 134 2.33 19.74 1.71
C ALA A 134 2.55 18.98 3.04
N PRO A 135 1.61 19.09 4.00
CA PRO A 135 1.66 18.27 5.21
C PRO A 135 1.71 16.78 4.85
N PHE A 136 2.57 16.05 5.55
CA PHE A 136 2.67 14.61 5.47
C PHE A 136 3.22 14.11 6.80
N ASP A 137 2.51 13.20 7.44
CA ASP A 137 2.90 12.68 8.75
C ASP A 137 2.48 11.21 8.89
N HIS A 138 2.97 10.53 9.91
CA HIS A 138 2.58 9.16 10.23
C HIS A 138 2.54 8.93 11.74
N ALA A 139 1.58 8.13 12.18
CA ALA A 139 1.43 7.72 13.57
C ALA A 139 1.69 6.22 13.69
N PHE A 140 2.78 5.86 14.36
CA PHE A 140 3.16 4.46 14.57
C PHE A 140 2.17 3.69 15.45
N ILE A 141 1.99 2.41 15.12
CA ILE A 141 1.50 1.44 16.09
C ILE A 141 2.62 1.14 17.07
N SER A 142 2.46 1.54 18.33
CA SER A 142 3.53 1.53 19.33
C SER A 142 3.92 0.14 19.81
N ASP A 143 2.96 -0.79 19.88
CA ASP A 143 3.21 -2.19 20.23
C ASP A 143 2.45 -3.12 19.26
N PRO A 144 2.95 -3.30 18.02
CA PRO A 144 2.23 -4.04 17.00
C PRO A 144 1.87 -5.47 17.41
N ALA A 145 2.75 -6.14 18.17
CA ALA A 145 2.51 -7.50 18.62
C ALA A 145 1.37 -7.57 19.65
N ALA A 146 1.34 -6.66 20.63
CA ALA A 146 0.25 -6.57 21.59
C ALA A 146 -1.08 -6.16 20.94
N ASP A 147 -1.01 -5.33 19.89
CA ASP A 147 -2.18 -4.88 19.12
C ASP A 147 -2.68 -5.91 18.10
N GLY A 148 -2.02 -7.06 17.97
CA GLY A 148 -2.48 -8.21 17.19
C GLY A 148 -1.90 -8.31 15.77
N PHE A 149 -0.90 -7.51 15.43
CA PHE A 149 -0.10 -7.74 14.23
C PHE A 149 0.80 -8.97 14.41
N SER A 150 1.04 -9.69 13.31
CA SER A 150 2.12 -10.67 13.26
C SER A 150 2.65 -10.83 11.85
N ALA A 151 3.93 -11.18 11.74
CA ALA A 151 4.58 -11.52 10.48
C ALA A 151 5.54 -12.69 10.69
N LYS A 152 5.54 -13.62 9.75
CA LYS A 152 6.51 -14.72 9.69
C LYS A 152 7.09 -14.83 8.29
N THR A 153 8.38 -14.52 8.19
CA THR A 153 9.13 -14.47 6.94
C THR A 153 10.05 -15.68 6.80
N THR A 154 10.10 -16.25 5.60
CA THR A 154 10.99 -17.36 5.24
C THR A 154 11.69 -17.02 3.94
N LEU A 155 13.00 -17.27 3.89
CA LEU A 155 13.83 -17.03 2.72
C LEU A 155 14.26 -18.36 2.09
N ASP A 156 14.18 -18.45 0.77
CA ASP A 156 14.75 -19.52 -0.04
C ASP A 156 15.70 -18.87 -1.07
N ARG A 157 16.97 -18.73 -0.67
CA ARG A 157 18.01 -18.08 -1.50
C ARG A 157 18.29 -18.88 -2.77
N ALA A 158 18.18 -20.22 -2.73
CA ALA A 158 18.41 -21.06 -3.90
C ALA A 158 17.30 -20.87 -4.95
N LYS A 159 16.05 -20.67 -4.51
CA LYS A 159 14.92 -20.37 -5.39
C LYS A 159 14.71 -18.86 -5.62
N GLN A 160 15.62 -18.01 -5.14
CA GLN A 160 15.50 -16.54 -5.29
C GLN A 160 14.12 -16.03 -4.85
N THR A 161 13.64 -16.52 -3.71
CA THR A 161 12.29 -16.27 -3.23
C THR A 161 12.30 -15.95 -1.73
N TRP A 162 11.47 -15.02 -1.29
CA TRP A 162 11.10 -14.92 0.11
C TRP A 162 9.59 -14.70 0.26
N VAL A 163 9.05 -15.22 1.36
CA VAL A 163 7.62 -15.25 1.62
C VAL A 163 7.39 -14.73 3.03
N SER A 164 6.43 -13.82 3.21
CA SER A 164 6.01 -13.35 4.52
C SER A 164 4.50 -13.55 4.69
N ALA A 165 4.13 -14.33 5.71
CA ALA A 165 2.74 -14.49 6.14
C ALA A 165 2.43 -13.49 7.25
N VAL A 166 1.49 -12.60 7.00
CA VAL A 166 1.16 -11.42 7.80
C VAL A 166 -0.30 -11.47 8.25
N LYS A 167 -0.56 -11.01 9.46
CA LYS A 167 -1.90 -10.76 9.99
C LYS A 167 -2.02 -9.31 10.45
N ILE A 168 -3.10 -8.66 10.03
CA ILE A 168 -3.44 -7.28 10.40
C ILE A 168 -4.82 -7.28 11.06
N PRO A 169 -4.99 -6.71 12.27
CA PRO A 169 -6.28 -6.65 12.93
C PRO A 169 -7.30 -5.80 12.16
N LEU A 170 -8.48 -6.35 11.88
CA LEU A 170 -9.57 -5.64 11.21
C LEU A 170 -10.20 -4.54 12.08
N GLY A 171 -10.06 -4.66 13.41
CA GLY A 171 -10.53 -3.65 14.37
C GLY A 171 -9.92 -2.27 14.14
N LEU A 172 -8.68 -2.19 13.62
CA LEU A 172 -8.02 -0.93 13.27
C LEU A 172 -8.78 -0.12 12.21
N PHE A 173 -9.67 -0.78 11.47
CA PHE A 173 -10.48 -0.18 10.41
C PHE A 173 -11.95 -0.05 10.81
N ASN A 174 -12.29 -0.18 12.10
CA ASN A 174 -13.67 -0.22 12.60
C ASN A 174 -14.52 -1.30 11.91
N VAL A 175 -13.94 -2.48 11.70
CA VAL A 175 -14.68 -3.68 11.28
C VAL A 175 -14.92 -4.53 12.51
N ASP A 176 -16.18 -4.62 12.93
CA ASP A 176 -16.57 -5.49 14.02
C ASP A 176 -16.31 -6.96 13.70
N LYS A 177 -16.13 -7.76 14.75
CA LYS A 177 -15.89 -9.20 14.64
C LYS A 177 -16.96 -9.88 13.76
N GLY A 178 -16.51 -10.61 12.73
CA GLY A 178 -17.38 -11.33 11.81
C GLY A 178 -18.15 -10.44 10.82
N LYS A 179 -17.83 -9.14 10.73
CA LYS A 179 -18.48 -8.16 9.83
C LYS A 179 -17.60 -7.74 8.65
N ALA A 180 -16.58 -8.54 8.34
CA ALA A 180 -15.65 -8.29 7.23
C ALA A 180 -16.30 -8.49 5.84
N LYS A 181 -17.17 -9.50 5.70
CA LYS A 181 -17.84 -9.79 4.43
C LYS A 181 -18.67 -8.62 3.90
N GLY A 182 -18.54 -8.31 2.62
CA GLY A 182 -19.23 -7.22 1.93
C GLY A 182 -18.58 -5.85 2.09
N THR A 183 -17.48 -5.74 2.86
CA THR A 183 -16.74 -4.48 2.98
C THR A 183 -15.92 -4.19 1.73
N LYS A 184 -15.73 -2.89 1.45
CA LYS A 184 -14.99 -2.39 0.30
C LYS A 184 -13.78 -1.59 0.75
N TRP A 185 -12.70 -1.71 0.01
CA TRP A 185 -11.41 -1.18 0.40
C TRP A 185 -10.67 -0.59 -0.79
N ARG A 186 -9.84 0.42 -0.50
CA ARG A 186 -8.80 0.91 -1.39
C ARG A 186 -7.47 0.42 -0.85
N MET A 187 -6.80 -0.44 -1.62
CA MET A 187 -5.48 -0.97 -1.24
C MET A 187 -4.49 -0.91 -2.39
N ASN A 188 -3.20 -0.81 -2.09
CA ASN A 188 -2.15 -1.07 -3.06
C ASN A 188 -1.03 -1.89 -2.42
N PHE A 189 -0.27 -2.56 -3.26
CA PHE A 189 0.83 -3.42 -2.84
C PHE A 189 2.07 -3.03 -3.60
N PHE A 190 3.17 -2.88 -2.87
CA PHE A 190 4.43 -2.41 -3.40
C PHE A 190 5.57 -3.34 -3.02
N ARG A 191 6.66 -3.23 -3.78
CA ARG A 191 7.93 -3.87 -3.49
C ARG A 191 9.05 -2.93 -3.88
N THR A 192 10.04 -2.79 -3.02
CA THR A 192 11.34 -2.22 -3.35
C THR A 192 12.34 -3.35 -3.59
N VAL A 193 13.26 -3.15 -4.54
CA VAL A 193 14.38 -4.05 -4.79
C VAL A 193 15.66 -3.23 -4.77
N VAL A 194 16.61 -3.65 -3.95
CA VAL A 194 17.82 -2.90 -3.63
C VAL A 194 18.97 -3.87 -3.45
N SER A 195 20.15 -3.48 -3.92
CA SER A 195 21.40 -4.22 -3.74
C SER A 195 22.46 -3.33 -3.10
N PRO A 196 23.54 -3.91 -2.53
CA PRO A 196 24.69 -3.13 -2.08
C PRO A 196 25.29 -2.21 -3.15
N GLN A 197 25.10 -2.53 -4.44
CA GLN A 197 25.61 -1.74 -5.57
C GLN A 197 24.66 -0.63 -6.02
N THR A 198 23.37 -0.78 -5.75
CA THR A 198 22.35 0.19 -6.17
C THR A 198 21.97 1.16 -5.05
N TYR A 199 22.14 0.76 -3.78
CA TYR A 199 21.86 1.61 -2.62
C TYR A 199 22.58 2.98 -2.72
N PRO A 200 21.89 4.10 -2.45
CA PRO A 200 20.51 4.21 -1.93
C PRO A 200 19.41 4.21 -3.00
N ASP A 201 19.74 4.07 -4.29
CA ASP A 201 18.74 3.98 -5.35
C ASP A 201 18.01 2.63 -5.31
N GLN A 202 16.73 2.64 -5.66
CA GLN A 202 15.86 1.49 -5.54
C GLN A 202 15.05 1.24 -6.81
N GLY A 203 14.85 -0.03 -7.13
CA GLY A 203 13.79 -0.43 -8.05
C GLY A 203 12.44 -0.40 -7.32
N LEU A 204 11.45 0.28 -7.89
CA LEU A 204 10.11 0.40 -7.33
C LEU A 204 9.11 -0.40 -8.15
N GLY A 205 8.29 -1.25 -7.53
CA GLY A 205 7.25 -2.03 -8.19
C GLY A 205 5.90 -1.93 -7.49
N ALA A 206 4.80 -2.03 -8.25
CA ALA A 206 3.46 -1.89 -7.70
C ALA A 206 2.42 -2.78 -8.41
N TRP A 207 1.38 -3.17 -7.68
CA TRP A 207 0.18 -3.78 -8.26
C TRP A 207 -0.59 -2.80 -9.15
N SER A 208 -0.94 -1.63 -8.60
CA SER A 208 -1.52 -0.53 -9.34
C SER A 208 -0.49 0.59 -9.45
N VAL A 209 0.17 0.67 -10.61
CA VAL A 209 1.34 1.55 -10.84
C VAL A 209 0.95 3.04 -10.80
N PRO A 210 1.50 3.83 -9.87
CA PRO A 210 1.38 5.28 -9.84
C PRO A 210 2.03 5.98 -11.04
N ASP A 211 1.64 7.23 -11.29
CA ASP A 211 2.15 8.06 -12.40
C ASP A 211 3.45 8.82 -12.07
N LYS A 212 4.03 8.59 -10.88
CA LYS A 212 5.32 9.14 -10.43
C LYS A 212 6.03 8.11 -9.56
N ALA A 213 7.34 8.27 -9.37
CA ALA A 213 8.14 7.50 -8.41
C ALA A 213 7.78 7.83 -6.95
N SER A 214 6.55 7.50 -6.55
CA SER A 214 6.03 7.65 -5.19
C SER A 214 4.87 6.69 -4.96
N PHE A 215 4.90 5.94 -3.86
CA PHE A 215 3.82 5.02 -3.47
C PHE A 215 2.62 5.73 -2.82
N HIS A 216 2.83 6.93 -2.24
CA HIS A 216 1.82 7.71 -1.54
C HIS A 216 0.93 8.55 -2.49
N ILE A 217 0.49 7.95 -3.61
CA ILE A 217 -0.45 8.54 -4.57
C ILE A 217 -1.76 7.74 -4.55
N SER A 218 -2.66 8.13 -3.63
CA SER A 218 -3.79 7.31 -3.19
C SER A 218 -4.87 7.09 -4.24
N LYS A 219 -4.98 7.97 -5.25
CA LYS A 219 -5.90 7.77 -6.39
C LYS A 219 -5.65 6.47 -7.15
N PHE A 220 -4.44 5.91 -7.07
CA PHE A 220 -4.06 4.65 -7.71
C PHE A 220 -4.32 3.41 -6.87
N PHE A 221 -4.74 3.51 -5.61
CA PHE A 221 -5.06 2.32 -4.83
C PHE A 221 -6.16 1.52 -5.54
N GLY A 222 -5.94 0.21 -5.73
CA GLY A 222 -6.88 -0.70 -6.35
C GLY A 222 -8.12 -0.94 -5.48
N ASN A 223 -9.11 -1.62 -6.06
CA ASN A 223 -10.35 -1.97 -5.38
C ASN A 223 -10.26 -3.38 -4.80
N VAL A 224 -10.32 -3.51 -3.49
CA VAL A 224 -10.34 -4.81 -2.81
C VAL A 224 -11.72 -5.01 -2.19
N ASN A 225 -12.41 -6.09 -2.56
CA ASN A 225 -13.76 -6.39 -2.06
C ASN A 225 -13.72 -7.67 -1.22
N PHE A 226 -14.21 -7.61 0.02
CA PHE A 226 -14.32 -8.82 0.84
C PHE A 226 -15.64 -9.52 0.50
N VAL A 227 -15.58 -10.75 -0.02
CA VAL A 227 -16.74 -11.51 -0.56
C VAL A 227 -17.07 -12.77 0.23
#